data_AF-A0A970HB85-F1
#
_entry.id   AF-A0A970HB85-F1
#
_cell.length_a   1.000
_cell.length_b   1.000
_cell.length_c   1.000
_cell.angle_alpha   90.00
_cell.angle_beta   90.00
_cell.angle_gamma   90.00
#
_symmetry.space_group_name_H-M   'P 1'
#
loop_
_entity.id
_entity.type
_entity.pdbx_description
1 polymer ?
#
loop_
_entity_poly.entity_id
_entity_poly.type
_entity_poly.pdbx_seq_one_letter_code
_entity_poly.pdbx_strand_id
1 'polypeptide(L)'
;AEELFQATNPGSAGDLGIGPTFDELLDVSRCYLDSRVLTMEAGGARSDARDVGIYYWRRQALDALDTAIRGAGAAGVEAVPILGSPEWLDSANLRRFQWTGIVAEGKRCHTNKVPCHTDLEKRFADFLDGAKDVSRYFKNERIGFSVTYYESNRPRQYYPDFIVAARDADGRDVMWLAETKGEIRPNTALKSEAARLWCEKMSGTRYGQWRYLFVQQKKLEAALAAGVKSLGELAESLVVARPEPQLKLIALDAACVKREAFKTLLPLYSLKAAAGYFGSGEAVEPEGWVETEGIGRLDDQMFVCRAVGRSMEPTIRDGDYVVFRARPAGTRQGKIVLAQYRGPADPDTGGSFTVKRYASEIAPSSDGSWRHTRVVLSPTNPDYQPIVLGADDVESVEVIAEMVTVLRGSGWSKVAEARQLTTA
;
A
#
# COMPACT_ATOMS: atom_id res chain seq x y z
N ALA A 1 12.09 4.08 21.46
CA ALA A 1 11.80 2.79 20.81
C ALA A 1 12.96 2.39 19.90
N GLU A 2 13.35 3.23 18.93
CA GLU A 2 14.47 2.96 18.01
C GLU A 2 15.81 2.69 18.71
N GLU A 3 16.22 3.56 19.65
CA GLU A 3 17.43 3.36 20.46
C GLU A 3 17.42 2.02 21.23
N LEU A 4 16.26 1.67 21.83
CA LEU A 4 16.11 0.42 22.58
C LEU A 4 16.20 -0.78 21.65
N PHE A 5 15.54 -0.72 20.49
CA PHE A 5 15.61 -1.76 19.47
C PHE A 5 17.05 -2.01 19.00
N GLN A 6 17.81 -0.95 18.72
CA GLN A 6 19.22 -1.05 18.36
C GLN A 6 20.10 -1.64 19.48
N ALA A 7 19.75 -1.39 20.75
CA ALA A 7 20.50 -1.91 21.89
C ALA A 7 20.25 -3.42 22.16
N THR A 8 19.02 -3.90 21.95
CA THR A 8 18.63 -5.31 22.15
C THR A 8 18.82 -6.19 20.92
N ASN A 9 19.06 -5.62 19.73
CA ASN A 9 19.38 -6.36 18.51
C ASN A 9 20.88 -6.21 18.21
N PRO A 10 21.77 -7.02 18.80
CA PRO A 10 23.23 -6.83 18.75
C PRO A 10 23.87 -7.13 17.39
N GLY A 11 23.10 -7.19 16.31
CA GLY A 11 23.58 -7.49 14.96
C GLY A 11 23.43 -8.95 14.53
N SER A 12 23.21 -9.90 15.45
CA SER A 12 23.15 -11.33 15.09
C SER A 12 21.98 -11.72 14.17
N ALA A 13 20.82 -11.09 14.32
CA ALA A 13 19.68 -11.31 13.42
C ALA A 13 19.89 -10.57 12.08
N GLY A 14 20.46 -9.37 12.12
CA GLY A 14 20.82 -8.58 10.94
C GLY A 14 21.89 -9.23 10.07
N ASP A 15 22.91 -9.84 10.68
CA ASP A 15 23.99 -10.59 10.02
C ASP A 15 23.48 -11.85 9.31
N LEU A 16 22.37 -12.41 9.80
CA LEU A 16 21.68 -13.56 9.21
C LEU A 16 20.59 -13.17 8.20
N GLY A 17 20.38 -11.88 7.96
CA GLY A 17 19.35 -11.37 7.05
C GLY A 17 17.92 -11.60 7.52
N ILE A 18 17.72 -11.90 8.80
CA ILE A 18 16.39 -12.17 9.38
C ILE A 18 15.92 -10.99 10.23
N GLY A 19 14.60 -10.78 10.26
CA GLY A 19 13.98 -9.81 11.16
C GLY A 19 14.15 -10.19 12.65
N PRO A 20 13.83 -9.26 13.56
CA PRO A 20 13.91 -9.52 14.99
C PRO A 20 12.98 -10.68 15.40
N THR A 21 13.49 -11.54 16.26
CA THR A 21 12.78 -12.68 16.86
C THR A 21 11.71 -12.20 17.85
N PHE A 22 10.76 -13.08 18.19
CA PHE A 22 9.75 -12.76 19.20
C PHE A 22 10.36 -12.38 20.55
N ASP A 23 11.42 -13.07 20.97
CA ASP A 23 12.08 -12.81 22.26
C ASP A 23 12.75 -11.43 22.27
N GLU A 24 13.42 -11.05 21.17
CA GLU A 24 13.97 -9.69 21.01
C GLU A 24 12.86 -8.63 21.03
N LEU A 25 11.74 -8.87 20.33
CA LEU A 25 10.59 -7.96 20.35
C LEU A 25 9.95 -7.85 21.73
N LEU A 26 9.89 -8.95 22.47
CA LEU A 26 9.37 -8.98 23.83
C LEU A 26 10.27 -8.20 24.79
N ASP A 27 11.59 -8.35 24.66
CA ASP A 27 12.56 -7.64 25.50
C ASP A 27 12.57 -6.14 25.20
N VAL A 28 12.51 -5.74 23.92
CA VAL A 28 12.32 -4.34 23.51
C VAL A 28 11.02 -3.78 24.11
N SER A 29 9.93 -4.54 24.02
CA SER A 29 8.63 -4.10 24.52
C SER A 29 8.66 -3.89 26.04
N ARG A 30 9.24 -4.84 26.79
CA ARG A 30 9.41 -4.73 28.25
C ARG A 30 10.27 -3.54 28.63
N CYS A 31 11.45 -3.40 28.01
CA CYS A 31 12.34 -2.28 28.26
C CYS A 31 11.68 -0.94 27.93
N TYR A 32 10.87 -0.87 26.88
CA TYR A 32 10.11 0.33 26.53
C TYR A 32 9.07 0.68 27.61
N LEU A 33 8.32 -0.30 28.09
CA LEU A 33 7.36 -0.11 29.18
C LEU A 33 8.05 0.35 30.47
N ASP A 34 9.20 -0.24 30.81
CA ASP A 34 9.87 0.05 32.08
C ASP A 34 10.62 1.38 32.07
N SER A 35 11.20 1.78 30.92
CA SER A 35 12.10 2.93 30.84
C SER A 35 11.53 4.16 30.14
N ARG A 36 10.49 4.01 29.30
CA ARG A 36 9.98 5.09 28.43
C ARG A 36 8.52 5.43 28.68
N VAL A 37 7.75 4.59 29.38
CA VAL A 37 6.39 4.95 29.82
C VAL A 37 6.49 5.77 31.11
N LEU A 38 6.13 7.06 31.00
CA LEU A 38 6.12 7.98 32.13
C LEU A 38 4.71 8.13 32.69
N THR A 39 4.59 8.07 34.01
CA THR A 39 3.34 8.40 34.69
C THR A 39 3.20 9.90 34.82
N MET A 40 2.06 10.42 34.37
CA MET A 40 1.69 11.84 34.46
C MET A 40 0.71 12.07 35.62
N GLU A 41 0.80 13.25 36.23
CA GLU A 41 -0.16 13.73 37.23
C GLU A 41 -0.92 14.93 36.65
N ALA A 42 -2.25 14.85 36.65
CA ALA A 42 -3.12 15.90 36.15
C ALA A 42 -4.38 16.00 37.02
N GLY A 43 -4.72 17.21 37.47
CA GLY A 43 -5.93 17.46 38.26
C GLY A 43 -5.97 16.74 39.62
N GLY A 44 -4.82 16.43 40.22
CA GLY A 44 -4.71 15.70 41.49
C GLY A 44 -4.85 14.18 41.37
N ALA A 45 -4.94 13.65 40.14
CA ALA A 45 -4.90 12.22 39.86
C ALA A 45 -3.57 11.86 39.17
N ARG A 46 -2.92 10.80 39.65
CA ARG A 46 -1.69 10.26 39.08
C ARG A 46 -2.01 8.99 38.28
N SER A 47 -1.58 8.96 37.03
CA SER A 47 -1.68 7.79 36.16
C SER A 47 -0.75 6.66 36.62
N ASP A 48 -1.10 5.43 36.24
CA ASP A 48 -0.34 4.23 36.53
C ASP A 48 0.33 3.71 35.25
N ALA A 49 1.53 3.12 35.34
CA ALA A 49 2.18 2.54 34.17
C ALA A 49 1.32 1.45 33.50
N ARG A 50 0.48 0.75 34.27
CA ARG A 50 -0.49 -0.23 33.78
C ARG A 50 -1.58 0.38 32.90
N ASP A 51 -1.77 1.69 32.92
CA ASP A 51 -2.69 2.39 32.03
C ASP A 51 -2.26 2.27 30.56
N VAL A 52 -0.99 1.93 30.30
CA VAL A 52 -0.53 1.53 28.96
C VAL A 52 -1.29 0.31 28.42
N GLY A 53 -1.92 -0.49 29.27
CA GLY A 53 -2.78 -1.60 28.87
C GLY A 53 -4.15 -1.16 28.33
N ILE A 54 -4.57 0.08 28.59
CA ILE A 54 -5.79 0.68 28.04
C ILE A 54 -5.63 0.80 26.53
N TYR A 55 -6.67 0.45 25.78
CA TYR A 55 -6.62 0.32 24.32
C TYR A 55 -5.92 1.48 23.60
N TYR A 56 -6.23 2.72 23.99
CA TYR A 56 -5.64 3.93 23.40
C TYR A 56 -4.13 3.98 23.62
N TRP A 57 -3.67 3.90 24.86
CA TRP A 57 -2.24 3.97 25.22
C TRP A 57 -1.45 2.75 24.73
N ARG A 58 -2.06 1.56 24.77
CA ARG A 58 -1.48 0.33 24.24
C ARG A 58 -1.16 0.46 22.76
N ARG A 59 -2.07 1.10 22.00
CA ARG A 59 -1.91 1.34 20.57
C ARG A 59 -0.78 2.33 20.30
N GLN A 60 -0.71 3.42 21.06
CA GLN A 60 0.39 4.40 20.93
C GLN A 60 1.76 3.76 21.21
N ALA A 61 1.85 2.93 22.25
CA ALA A 61 3.07 2.18 22.57
C ALA A 61 3.43 1.17 21.46
N LEU A 62 2.43 0.44 20.95
CA LEU A 62 2.62 -0.51 19.85
C LEU A 62 3.08 0.19 18.57
N ASP A 63 2.44 1.30 18.17
CA ASP A 63 2.78 2.06 16.96
C ASP A 63 4.20 2.62 17.05
N ALA A 64 4.60 3.15 18.22
CA ALA A 64 5.96 3.63 18.46
C ALA A 64 7.01 2.51 18.35
N LEU A 65 6.67 1.31 18.83
CA LEU A 65 7.52 0.12 18.73
C LEU A 65 7.58 -0.40 17.29
N ASP A 66 6.44 -0.58 16.62
CA ASP A 66 6.36 -1.09 15.24
C ASP A 66 7.05 -0.15 14.25
N THR A 67 6.87 1.16 14.39
CA THR A 67 7.57 2.18 13.58
C THR A 67 9.07 2.10 13.79
N ALA A 68 9.53 1.93 15.03
CA ALA A 68 10.95 1.77 15.33
C ALA A 68 11.52 0.47 14.75
N ILE A 69 10.80 -0.65 14.86
CA ILE A 69 11.21 -1.95 14.32
C ILE A 69 11.29 -1.90 12.79
N ARG A 70 10.28 -1.35 12.13
CA ARG A 70 10.24 -1.20 10.67
C ARG A 70 11.27 -0.18 10.17
N GLY A 71 11.44 0.93 10.89
CA GLY A 71 12.37 2.01 10.55
C GLY A 71 13.83 1.64 10.79
N ALA A 72 14.10 0.77 11.77
CA ALA A 72 15.41 0.20 12.04
C ALA A 72 15.74 -1.04 11.19
N GLY A 73 14.79 -1.50 10.36
CA GLY A 73 15.06 -2.46 9.30
C GLY A 73 16.11 -1.87 8.37
N ALA A 74 17.37 -2.23 8.62
CA ALA A 74 18.48 -1.88 7.77
C ALA A 74 18.16 -2.27 6.32
N ALA A 75 18.63 -1.49 5.36
CA ALA A 75 18.66 -1.90 3.97
C ALA A 75 19.28 -3.31 3.91
N GLY A 76 18.46 -4.33 3.60
CA GLY A 76 18.90 -5.73 3.58
C GLY A 76 18.17 -6.70 4.53
N VAL A 77 17.30 -6.24 5.44
CA VAL A 77 16.47 -7.16 6.26
C VAL A 77 15.21 -7.56 5.50
N GLU A 78 15.08 -8.84 5.14
CA GLU A 78 13.92 -9.37 4.42
C GLU A 78 12.90 -9.96 5.39
N ALA A 79 11.63 -9.54 5.27
CA ALA A 79 10.55 -10.12 6.06
C ALA A 79 10.30 -11.56 5.61
N VAL A 80 10.76 -12.54 6.40
CA VAL A 80 10.56 -13.95 6.12
C VAL A 80 9.14 -14.37 6.53
N PRO A 81 8.32 -14.91 5.63
CA PRO A 81 7.00 -15.40 6.00
C PRO A 81 7.11 -16.63 6.91
N ILE A 82 6.45 -16.57 8.07
CA ILE A 82 6.25 -17.73 8.92
C ILE A 82 5.07 -18.52 8.35
N LEU A 83 5.37 -19.68 7.80
CA LEU A 83 4.38 -20.56 7.20
C LEU A 83 3.62 -21.29 8.31
N GLY A 84 2.29 -21.20 8.27
CA GLY A 84 1.45 -22.14 9.00
C GLY A 84 1.66 -23.57 8.47
N SER A 85 1.33 -24.58 9.28
CA SER A 85 1.31 -26.00 8.87
C SER A 85 -0.12 -26.55 8.89
N PRO A 86 -1.02 -26.12 7.98
CA PRO A 86 -2.37 -26.63 7.97
C PRO A 86 -2.40 -27.98 7.24
N GLU A 87 -2.13 -29.06 7.97
CA GLU A 87 -2.18 -30.45 7.48
C GLU A 87 -3.54 -30.82 6.83
N TRP A 88 -4.57 -29.99 7.02
CA TRP A 88 -5.93 -30.16 6.49
C TRP A 88 -6.18 -29.47 5.14
N LEU A 89 -5.28 -28.60 4.65
CA LEU A 89 -5.43 -27.95 3.34
C LEU A 89 -4.92 -28.85 2.20
N ASP A 90 -5.53 -30.03 2.08
CA ASP A 90 -5.29 -30.97 1.00
C ASP A 90 -6.62 -31.31 0.31
N SER A 91 -6.67 -31.10 -1.01
CA SER A 91 -7.82 -31.46 -1.83
C SER A 91 -8.16 -32.95 -1.78
N ALA A 92 -7.20 -33.83 -1.45
CA ALA A 92 -7.45 -35.26 -1.23
C ALA A 92 -8.35 -35.51 -0.01
N ASN A 93 -8.36 -34.60 0.97
CA ASN A 93 -9.20 -34.67 2.15
C ASN A 93 -10.61 -34.07 1.93
N LEU A 94 -10.91 -33.57 0.73
CA LEU A 94 -12.19 -32.97 0.41
C LEU A 94 -13.29 -34.05 0.42
N ARG A 95 -14.22 -33.95 1.38
CA ARG A 95 -15.39 -34.83 1.42
C ARG A 95 -16.29 -34.53 0.24
N ARG A 96 -16.85 -35.58 -0.39
CA ARG A 96 -17.90 -35.42 -1.39
C ARG A 96 -19.05 -34.62 -0.80
N PHE A 97 -19.53 -33.63 -1.55
CA PHE A 97 -20.66 -32.80 -1.18
C PHE A 97 -21.59 -32.61 -2.37
N GLN A 98 -22.85 -32.30 -2.08
CA GLN A 98 -23.85 -31.97 -3.09
C GLN A 98 -23.84 -30.47 -3.37
N TRP A 99 -23.94 -30.10 -4.64
CA TRP A 99 -24.06 -28.72 -5.10
C TRP A 99 -25.30 -28.58 -5.96
N THR A 100 -26.15 -27.59 -5.66
CA THR A 100 -27.40 -27.32 -6.39
C THR A 100 -27.34 -26.05 -7.23
N GLY A 101 -26.23 -25.31 -7.16
CA GLY A 101 -26.02 -24.07 -7.90
C GLY A 101 -25.42 -24.28 -9.28
N ILE A 102 -24.78 -23.23 -9.78
CA ILE A 102 -24.12 -23.23 -11.09
C ILE A 102 -22.87 -24.12 -11.04
N VAL A 103 -22.61 -24.85 -12.12
CA VAL A 103 -21.46 -25.74 -12.23
C VAL A 103 -20.72 -25.51 -13.54
N ALA A 104 -19.39 -25.42 -13.48
CA ALA A 104 -18.51 -25.51 -14.66
C ALA A 104 -17.88 -26.91 -14.78
N GLU A 105 -17.39 -27.25 -15.97
CA GLU A 105 -16.86 -28.59 -16.27
C GLU A 105 -15.60 -28.93 -15.47
N GLY A 106 -14.67 -27.99 -15.28
CA GLY A 106 -13.49 -28.22 -14.45
C GLY A 106 -12.45 -29.12 -15.09
N LYS A 107 -12.24 -29.01 -16.41
CA LYS A 107 -11.28 -29.84 -17.17
C LYS A 107 -9.85 -29.77 -16.63
N ARG A 108 -9.48 -28.63 -16.05
CA ARG A 108 -8.18 -28.42 -15.38
C ARG A 108 -8.32 -28.19 -13.88
N CYS A 109 -9.52 -28.37 -13.33
CA CYS A 109 -9.74 -28.27 -11.89
C CYS A 109 -9.30 -29.57 -11.21
N HIS A 110 -8.83 -29.49 -9.96
CA HIS A 110 -8.52 -30.70 -9.18
C HIS A 110 -9.78 -31.53 -8.86
N THR A 111 -10.96 -30.91 -8.90
CA THR A 111 -12.27 -31.57 -8.82
C THR A 111 -12.84 -31.83 -10.21
N ASN A 112 -13.70 -32.85 -10.34
CA ASN A 112 -14.35 -33.21 -11.61
C ASN A 112 -15.42 -32.21 -12.09
N LYS A 113 -15.76 -31.20 -11.27
CA LYS A 113 -16.72 -30.11 -11.51
C LYS A 113 -16.35 -28.92 -10.64
N VAL A 114 -16.70 -27.71 -11.07
CA VAL A 114 -16.43 -26.47 -10.32
C VAL A 114 -17.73 -25.88 -9.78
N PRO A 115 -17.95 -25.86 -8.45
CA PRO A 115 -19.11 -25.20 -7.86
C PRO A 115 -18.97 -23.67 -7.98
N CYS A 116 -19.97 -23.03 -8.57
CA CYS A 116 -20.00 -21.59 -8.76
C CYS A 116 -21.27 -21.01 -8.10
N HIS A 117 -21.09 -19.95 -7.32
CA HIS A 117 -22.16 -19.12 -6.75
C HIS A 117 -22.70 -18.11 -7.77
N THR A 118 -21.88 -17.73 -8.77
CA THR A 118 -22.26 -16.73 -9.78
C THR A 118 -21.88 -17.16 -11.21
N ASP A 119 -22.56 -16.57 -12.21
CA ASP A 119 -22.18 -16.75 -13.62
C ASP A 119 -20.78 -16.22 -13.93
N LEU A 120 -20.33 -15.19 -13.20
CA LEU A 120 -18.98 -14.66 -13.33
C LEU A 120 -17.92 -15.71 -12.98
N GLU A 121 -18.10 -16.40 -11.85
CA GLU A 121 -17.20 -17.49 -11.43
C GLU A 121 -17.21 -18.64 -12.45
N LYS A 122 -18.40 -19.03 -12.93
CA LYS A 122 -18.52 -20.06 -13.97
C LYS A 122 -17.77 -19.66 -15.22
N ARG A 123 -17.95 -18.43 -15.67
CA ARG A 123 -17.29 -17.89 -16.88
C ARG A 123 -15.79 -17.82 -16.72
N PHE A 124 -15.30 -17.46 -15.53
CA PHE A 124 -13.87 -17.48 -15.24
C PHE A 124 -13.32 -18.91 -15.20
N ALA A 125 -14.02 -19.87 -14.60
CA ALA A 125 -13.65 -21.29 -14.64
C ALA A 125 -13.61 -21.86 -16.07
N ASP A 126 -14.61 -21.54 -16.90
CA ASP A 126 -14.64 -21.91 -18.31
C ASP A 126 -13.46 -21.30 -19.09
N PHE A 127 -13.07 -20.06 -18.77
CA PHE A 127 -11.87 -19.43 -19.32
C PHE A 127 -10.59 -20.17 -18.90
N LEU A 128 -10.44 -20.53 -17.62
CA LEU A 128 -9.28 -21.28 -17.11
C LEU A 128 -9.14 -22.66 -17.77
N ASP A 129 -10.24 -23.35 -18.04
CA ASP A 129 -10.24 -24.63 -18.76
C ASP A 129 -9.71 -24.47 -20.21
N GLY A 130 -9.98 -23.33 -20.85
CA GLY A 130 -9.55 -23.00 -22.20
C GLY A 130 -8.15 -22.39 -22.31
N ALA A 131 -7.65 -21.75 -21.26
CA ALA A 131 -6.40 -21.00 -21.27
C ALA A 131 -5.17 -21.91 -21.42
N LYS A 132 -4.33 -21.69 -22.44
CA LYS A 132 -3.24 -22.64 -22.78
C LYS A 132 -2.14 -22.74 -21.72
N ASP A 133 -1.88 -21.66 -21.03
CA ASP A 133 -0.86 -21.52 -19.98
C ASP A 133 -1.31 -22.08 -18.62
N VAL A 134 -2.61 -22.21 -18.37
CA VAL A 134 -3.13 -22.77 -17.10
C VAL A 134 -2.91 -24.28 -17.04
N SER A 135 -2.08 -24.77 -16.13
CA SER A 135 -1.84 -26.22 -15.97
C SER A 135 -2.92 -26.89 -15.11
N ARG A 136 -3.33 -26.24 -14.02
CA ARG A 136 -4.30 -26.73 -13.04
C ARG A 136 -4.87 -25.56 -12.23
N TYR A 137 -6.06 -25.72 -11.68
CA TYR A 137 -6.61 -24.78 -10.71
C TYR A 137 -7.53 -25.47 -9.69
N PHE A 138 -7.94 -24.70 -8.69
CA PHE A 138 -8.93 -25.09 -7.70
C PHE A 138 -9.81 -23.90 -7.37
N LYS A 139 -11.14 -24.08 -7.34
CA LYS A 139 -12.06 -23.13 -6.71
C LYS A 139 -12.01 -23.39 -5.21
N ASN A 140 -11.69 -22.37 -4.42
CA ASN A 140 -11.55 -22.42 -2.97
C ASN A 140 -12.91 -22.58 -2.25
N GLU A 141 -13.69 -23.56 -2.67
CA GLU A 141 -14.95 -23.93 -2.09
C GLU A 141 -14.71 -25.08 -1.10
N ARG A 142 -15.09 -24.88 0.16
CA ARG A 142 -15.00 -25.86 1.26
C ARG A 142 -13.60 -26.36 1.65
N ILE A 143 -12.53 -26.02 0.92
CA ILE A 143 -11.16 -26.34 1.34
C ILE A 143 -10.70 -25.44 2.49
N GLY A 144 -11.16 -24.18 2.53
CA GLY A 144 -10.95 -23.27 3.66
C GLY A 144 -9.62 -22.52 3.65
N PHE A 145 -8.94 -22.40 2.49
CA PHE A 145 -7.75 -21.57 2.38
C PHE A 145 -8.12 -20.09 2.57
N SER A 146 -7.40 -19.40 3.46
CA SER A 146 -7.64 -17.99 3.72
C SER A 146 -6.35 -17.20 3.94
N VAL A 147 -6.44 -15.91 3.66
CA VAL A 147 -5.44 -14.91 3.99
C VAL A 147 -6.01 -14.05 5.13
N THR A 148 -5.24 -13.89 6.20
CA THR A 148 -5.64 -13.01 7.30
C THR A 148 -5.38 -11.56 6.92
N TYR A 149 -6.37 -10.70 7.13
CA TYR A 149 -6.24 -9.25 7.00
C TYR A 149 -6.80 -8.55 8.24
N TYR A 150 -6.43 -7.29 8.46
CA TYR A 150 -6.88 -6.53 9.60
C TYR A 150 -7.84 -5.43 9.17
N GLU A 151 -9.00 -5.37 9.82
CA GLU A 151 -10.01 -4.33 9.61
C GLU A 151 -10.30 -3.71 10.98
N SER A 152 -10.00 -2.41 11.16
CA SER A 152 -10.11 -1.73 12.45
C SER A 152 -9.39 -2.48 13.58
N ASN A 153 -8.19 -2.97 13.29
CA ASN A 153 -7.33 -3.75 14.20
C ASN A 153 -7.94 -5.08 14.69
N ARG A 154 -8.95 -5.61 13.97
CA ARG A 154 -9.49 -6.95 14.19
C ARG A 154 -9.06 -7.88 13.06
N PRO A 155 -8.53 -9.08 13.38
CA PRO A 155 -8.21 -10.05 12.36
C PRO A 155 -9.49 -10.56 11.69
N ARG A 156 -9.48 -10.57 10.37
CA ARG A 156 -10.53 -11.08 9.49
C ARG A 156 -9.92 -12.09 8.53
N GLN A 157 -10.74 -13.00 8.04
CA GLN A 157 -10.33 -14.00 7.05
C GLN A 157 -10.87 -13.61 5.68
N TYR A 158 -9.96 -13.53 4.72
CA TYR A 158 -10.27 -13.39 3.30
C TYR A 158 -10.08 -14.74 2.61
N TYR A 159 -11.13 -15.20 1.92
CA TYR A 159 -11.12 -16.45 1.17
C TYR A 159 -11.08 -16.10 -0.33
N PRO A 160 -9.92 -16.20 -1.02
CA PRO A 160 -9.85 -15.93 -2.45
C PRO A 160 -10.63 -16.98 -3.22
N ASP A 161 -11.24 -16.58 -4.33
CA ASP A 161 -12.09 -17.49 -5.12
C ASP A 161 -11.34 -18.68 -5.73
N PHE A 162 -10.20 -18.43 -6.39
CA PHE A 162 -9.48 -19.45 -7.15
C PHE A 162 -7.99 -19.46 -6.82
N ILE A 163 -7.41 -20.65 -6.86
CA ILE A 163 -5.96 -20.89 -6.80
C ILE A 163 -5.57 -21.53 -8.12
N VAL A 164 -4.71 -20.89 -8.90
CA VAL A 164 -4.38 -21.28 -10.28
C VAL A 164 -2.89 -21.47 -10.43
N ALA A 165 -2.45 -22.55 -11.07
CA ALA A 165 -1.07 -22.72 -11.49
C ALA A 165 -0.99 -22.55 -13.01
N ALA A 166 -0.26 -21.53 -13.46
CA ALA A 166 -0.06 -21.24 -14.87
C ALA A 166 1.42 -21.17 -15.22
N ARG A 167 1.79 -21.54 -16.45
CA ARG A 167 3.17 -21.48 -16.92
C ARG A 167 3.50 -20.09 -17.45
N ASP A 168 4.63 -19.54 -17.04
CA ASP A 168 5.18 -18.33 -17.64
C ASP A 168 5.79 -18.60 -19.03
N ALA A 169 6.32 -17.54 -19.66
CA ALA A 169 6.96 -17.64 -20.98
C ALA A 169 8.18 -18.57 -21.01
N ASP A 170 8.83 -18.78 -19.86
CA ASP A 170 9.97 -19.69 -19.69
C ASP A 170 9.53 -21.11 -19.32
N GLY A 171 8.22 -21.36 -19.22
CA GLY A 171 7.63 -22.66 -18.87
C GLY A 171 7.62 -22.98 -17.38
N ARG A 172 7.92 -22.01 -16.51
CA ARG A 172 7.92 -22.17 -15.04
C ARG A 172 6.51 -22.05 -14.49
N ASP A 173 6.16 -22.90 -13.52
CA ASP A 173 4.89 -22.80 -12.81
C ASP A 173 4.88 -21.53 -11.92
N VAL A 174 3.90 -20.66 -12.16
CA VAL A 174 3.57 -19.48 -11.36
C VAL A 174 2.19 -19.68 -10.76
N MET A 175 2.09 -19.51 -9.45
CA MET A 175 0.83 -19.62 -8.71
C MET A 175 0.08 -18.29 -8.70
N TRP A 176 -1.23 -18.34 -8.80
CA TRP A 176 -2.10 -17.17 -8.79
C TRP A 176 -3.24 -17.35 -7.78
N LEU A 177 -3.40 -16.37 -6.88
CA LEU A 177 -4.64 -16.18 -6.13
C LEU A 177 -5.54 -15.25 -6.94
N ALA A 178 -6.68 -15.76 -7.41
CA ALA A 178 -7.61 -14.99 -8.21
C ALA A 178 -8.92 -14.74 -7.47
N GLU A 179 -9.41 -13.51 -7.53
CA GLU A 179 -10.69 -13.07 -6.99
C GLU A 179 -11.59 -12.59 -8.11
N THR A 180 -12.82 -13.08 -8.16
CA THR A 180 -13.83 -12.59 -9.10
C THR A 180 -14.84 -11.69 -8.40
N LYS A 181 -15.06 -10.49 -8.93
CA LYS A 181 -16.07 -9.57 -8.40
C LYS A 181 -16.87 -8.86 -9.49
N GLY A 182 -18.18 -8.87 -9.33
CA GLY A 182 -19.09 -8.01 -10.08
C GLY A 182 -19.18 -6.60 -9.49
N GLU A 183 -19.45 -6.51 -8.19
CA GLU A 183 -19.55 -5.26 -7.43
C GLU A 183 -18.32 -5.06 -6.53
N ILE A 184 -17.71 -3.87 -6.56
CA ILE A 184 -16.61 -3.48 -5.68
C ILE A 184 -17.19 -2.79 -4.46
N ARG A 185 -16.90 -3.33 -3.28
CA ARG A 185 -17.27 -2.73 -1.99
C ARG A 185 -16.05 -2.14 -1.29
N PRO A 186 -16.19 -1.21 -0.33
CA PRO A 186 -15.04 -0.58 0.34
C PRO A 186 -14.05 -1.58 0.97
N ASN A 187 -14.53 -2.70 1.52
CA ASN A 187 -13.65 -3.73 2.11
C ASN A 187 -12.92 -4.62 1.09
N THR A 188 -13.15 -4.44 -0.22
CA THR A 188 -12.51 -5.22 -1.29
C THR A 188 -11.03 -4.88 -1.41
N ALA A 189 -10.67 -3.64 -1.08
CA ALA A 189 -9.32 -3.13 -1.12
C ALA A 189 -8.40 -3.80 -0.10
N LEU A 190 -8.79 -3.78 1.18
CA LEU A 190 -8.04 -4.40 2.27
C LEU A 190 -7.77 -5.89 2.00
N LYS A 191 -8.76 -6.59 1.42
CA LYS A 191 -8.62 -7.99 1.01
C LYS A 191 -7.63 -8.15 -0.14
N SER A 192 -7.75 -7.32 -1.17
CA SER A 192 -6.87 -7.33 -2.35
C SER A 192 -5.42 -7.01 -1.99
N GLU A 193 -5.21 -6.05 -1.08
CA GLU A 193 -3.90 -5.68 -0.58
C GLU A 193 -3.29 -6.78 0.27
N ALA A 194 -4.04 -7.33 1.23
CA ALA A 194 -3.58 -8.46 2.03
C ALA A 194 -3.20 -9.66 1.16
N ALA A 195 -3.99 -9.96 0.12
CA ALA A 195 -3.68 -11.02 -0.83
C ALA A 195 -2.43 -10.74 -1.66
N ARG A 196 -2.22 -9.49 -2.11
CA ARG A 196 -0.99 -9.08 -2.81
C ARG A 196 0.23 -9.23 -1.91
N LEU A 197 0.17 -8.70 -0.69
CA LEU A 197 1.26 -8.81 0.29
C LEU A 197 1.56 -10.27 0.59
N TRP A 198 0.53 -11.10 0.77
CA TRP A 198 0.69 -12.53 0.97
C TRP A 198 1.41 -13.18 -0.22
N CYS A 199 1.00 -12.88 -1.47
CA CYS A 199 1.67 -13.38 -2.67
C CYS A 199 3.13 -12.89 -2.79
N GLU A 200 3.41 -11.63 -2.47
CA GLU A 200 4.77 -11.07 -2.45
C GLU A 200 5.65 -11.85 -1.47
N LYS A 201 5.20 -12.03 -0.22
CA LYS A 201 5.97 -12.77 0.79
C LYS A 201 6.14 -14.24 0.41
N MET A 202 5.08 -14.89 -0.09
CA MET A 202 5.16 -16.29 -0.54
C MET A 202 6.14 -16.48 -1.71
N SER A 203 6.30 -15.47 -2.57
CA SER A 203 7.26 -15.50 -3.69
C SER A 203 8.72 -15.54 -3.24
N GLY A 204 9.02 -15.13 -2.00
CA GLY A 204 10.33 -15.28 -1.37
C GLY A 204 10.57 -16.66 -0.74
N THR A 205 9.62 -17.59 -0.82
CA THR A 205 9.73 -18.92 -0.20
C THR A 205 10.12 -20.01 -1.21
N ARG A 206 10.41 -21.21 -0.70
CA ARG A 206 10.62 -22.41 -1.53
C ARG A 206 9.41 -22.81 -2.39
N TYR A 207 8.23 -22.22 -2.19
CA TYR A 207 7.00 -22.58 -2.91
C TYR A 207 6.82 -21.83 -4.24
N GLY A 208 7.87 -21.16 -4.73
CA GLY A 208 7.90 -20.55 -6.05
C GLY A 208 7.19 -19.19 -6.08
N GLN A 209 6.91 -18.72 -7.29
CA GLN A 209 6.34 -17.38 -7.53
C GLN A 209 4.82 -17.37 -7.35
N TRP A 210 4.31 -16.36 -6.66
CA TRP A 210 2.89 -16.15 -6.39
C TRP A 210 2.44 -14.77 -6.85
N ARG A 211 1.27 -14.69 -7.48
CA ARG A 211 0.68 -13.44 -7.98
C ARG A 211 -0.77 -13.33 -7.55
N TYR A 212 -1.24 -12.11 -7.37
CA TYR A 212 -2.66 -11.84 -7.10
C TYR A 212 -3.35 -11.28 -8.34
N LEU A 213 -4.52 -11.81 -8.66
CA LEU A 213 -5.32 -11.42 -9.81
C LEU A 213 -6.74 -11.00 -9.37
N PHE A 214 -7.05 -9.72 -9.48
CA PHE A 214 -8.41 -9.23 -9.23
C PHE A 214 -9.18 -9.08 -10.54
N VAL A 215 -10.18 -9.93 -10.75
CA VAL A 215 -10.94 -10.06 -11.99
C VAL A 215 -12.31 -9.40 -11.83
N GLN A 216 -12.41 -8.16 -12.32
CA GLN A 216 -13.70 -7.45 -12.40
C GLN A 216 -14.51 -7.97 -13.60
N GLN A 217 -15.81 -8.18 -13.40
CA GLN A 217 -16.70 -8.71 -14.45
C GLN A 217 -16.58 -7.95 -15.78
N LYS A 218 -16.73 -6.62 -15.77
CA LYS A 218 -16.66 -5.81 -17.00
C LYS A 218 -15.32 -5.94 -17.72
N LYS A 219 -14.23 -6.04 -16.97
CA LYS A 219 -12.89 -6.19 -17.54
C LYS A 219 -12.66 -7.59 -18.12
N LEU A 220 -13.15 -8.63 -17.45
CA LEU A 220 -13.12 -9.99 -17.99
C LEU A 220 -13.91 -10.07 -19.29
N GLU A 221 -15.13 -9.53 -19.32
CA GLU A 221 -15.96 -9.50 -20.53
C GLU A 221 -15.28 -8.77 -21.69
N ALA A 222 -14.65 -7.62 -21.41
CA ALA A 222 -13.87 -6.88 -22.40
C ALA A 222 -12.65 -7.66 -22.91
N ALA A 223 -11.90 -8.32 -22.02
CA ALA A 223 -10.74 -9.13 -22.38
C ALA A 223 -11.15 -10.34 -23.25
N LEU A 224 -12.24 -11.02 -22.89
CA LEU A 224 -12.79 -12.13 -23.68
C LEU A 224 -13.26 -11.65 -25.07
N ALA A 225 -13.92 -10.49 -25.14
CA ALA A 225 -14.32 -9.90 -26.41
C ALA A 225 -13.12 -9.50 -27.28
N ALA A 226 -11.99 -9.11 -26.66
CA ALA A 226 -10.72 -8.84 -27.34
C ALA A 226 -9.96 -10.12 -27.74
N GLY A 227 -10.48 -11.31 -27.42
CA GLY A 227 -9.89 -12.58 -27.83
C GLY A 227 -8.71 -13.06 -26.99
N VAL A 228 -8.57 -12.58 -25.75
CA VAL A 228 -7.58 -13.05 -24.78
C VAL A 228 -7.73 -14.55 -24.53
N LYS A 229 -6.63 -15.30 -24.62
CA LYS A 229 -6.62 -16.78 -24.57
C LYS A 229 -5.66 -17.38 -23.54
N SER A 230 -4.90 -16.56 -22.83
CA SER A 230 -4.01 -17.00 -21.76
C SER A 230 -4.26 -16.21 -20.47
N LEU A 231 -3.97 -16.81 -19.32
CA LEU A 231 -4.06 -16.14 -18.03
C LEU A 231 -3.06 -14.98 -17.96
N GLY A 232 -1.87 -15.13 -18.55
CA GLY A 232 -0.88 -14.07 -18.70
C GLY A 232 -1.44 -12.84 -19.44
N GLU A 233 -2.00 -13.04 -20.63
CA GLU A 233 -2.65 -11.96 -21.41
C GLU A 233 -3.81 -11.33 -20.64
N LEU A 234 -4.61 -12.14 -19.93
CA LEU A 234 -5.68 -11.62 -19.10
C LEU A 234 -5.12 -10.71 -18.01
N ALA A 235 -4.13 -11.16 -17.25
CA ALA A 235 -3.49 -10.37 -16.21
C ALA A 235 -2.94 -9.04 -16.78
N GLU A 236 -2.26 -9.08 -17.92
CA GLU A 236 -1.77 -7.88 -18.60
C GLU A 236 -2.90 -6.94 -19.04
N SER A 237 -3.99 -7.46 -19.59
CA SER A 237 -5.15 -6.65 -20.00
C SER A 237 -5.87 -5.97 -18.82
N LEU A 238 -5.77 -6.55 -17.62
CA LEU A 238 -6.36 -6.00 -16.41
C LEU A 238 -5.50 -4.89 -15.80
N VAL A 239 -4.19 -4.90 -16.09
CA VAL A 239 -3.25 -3.83 -15.76
C VAL A 239 -3.43 -2.68 -16.74
N VAL A 240 -3.74 -1.49 -16.24
CA VAL A 240 -3.81 -0.30 -17.09
C VAL A 240 -2.39 0.09 -17.48
N ALA A 241 -1.92 -0.41 -18.64
CA ALA A 241 -0.61 -0.11 -19.18
C ALA A 241 -0.38 1.41 -19.24
N ARG A 242 0.68 1.87 -18.58
CA ARG A 242 1.25 3.20 -18.76
C ARG A 242 2.73 3.00 -19.03
N PRO A 243 3.32 3.70 -20.01
CA PRO A 243 4.77 3.73 -20.12
C PRO A 243 5.35 4.19 -18.79
N GLU A 244 6.31 3.44 -18.24
CA GLU A 244 7.06 3.87 -17.07
C GLU A 244 7.57 5.29 -17.32
N PRO A 245 7.47 6.21 -16.35
CA PRO A 245 8.16 7.49 -16.47
C PRO A 245 9.67 7.19 -16.52
N GLN A 246 10.23 7.11 -17.73
CA GLN A 246 11.67 7.03 -17.96
C GLN A 246 12.27 8.37 -17.56
N LEU A 247 12.45 8.56 -16.26
CA LEU A 247 13.11 9.73 -15.70
C LEU A 247 14.59 9.39 -15.53
N LYS A 248 15.45 10.26 -16.06
CA LYS A 248 16.88 10.12 -15.91
C LYS A 248 17.28 10.71 -14.56
N LEU A 249 17.71 9.82 -13.65
CA LEU A 249 18.25 10.23 -12.36
C LEU A 249 19.68 10.74 -12.56
N ILE A 250 19.93 11.96 -12.14
CA ILE A 250 21.22 12.65 -12.25
C ILE A 250 21.88 12.60 -10.88
N ALA A 251 23.12 12.11 -10.85
CA ALA A 251 23.92 12.02 -9.61
C ALA A 251 24.18 13.40 -9.00
N LEU A 252 24.31 13.44 -7.67
CA LEU A 252 24.49 14.66 -6.88
C LEU A 252 25.72 15.47 -7.28
N ASP A 253 26.79 14.79 -7.66
CA ASP A 253 28.10 15.35 -8.02
C ASP A 253 28.20 15.76 -9.51
N ALA A 254 27.16 15.51 -10.30
CA ALA A 254 27.19 15.81 -11.72
C ALA A 254 27.33 17.32 -11.98
N ALA A 255 28.27 17.69 -12.86
CA ALA A 255 28.58 19.09 -13.15
C ALA A 255 27.36 19.92 -13.61
N CYS A 256 26.38 19.28 -14.26
CA CYS A 256 25.14 19.94 -14.69
C CYS A 256 24.26 20.38 -13.52
N VAL A 257 24.28 19.69 -12.38
CA VAL A 257 23.46 20.02 -11.20
C VAL A 257 23.75 21.43 -10.71
N LYS A 258 25.03 21.81 -10.61
CA LYS A 258 25.43 23.16 -10.17
C LYS A 258 24.86 24.28 -11.04
N ARG A 259 24.62 24.00 -12.32
CA ARG A 259 24.15 25.00 -13.30
C ARG A 259 22.63 24.99 -13.47
N GLU A 260 22.02 23.82 -13.41
CA GLU A 260 20.62 23.56 -13.81
C GLU A 260 19.66 23.30 -12.63
N ALA A 261 20.17 23.18 -11.40
CA ALA A 261 19.36 23.08 -10.19
C ALA A 261 18.34 24.22 -10.11
N PHE A 262 17.06 23.85 -9.91
CA PHE A 262 15.91 24.75 -9.86
C PHE A 262 15.71 25.62 -11.12
N LYS A 263 16.32 25.22 -12.25
CA LYS A 263 16.04 25.78 -13.58
C LYS A 263 15.35 24.74 -14.45
N THR A 264 15.95 23.56 -14.55
CA THR A 264 15.37 22.39 -15.24
C THR A 264 15.41 21.13 -14.38
N LEU A 265 16.16 21.14 -13.27
CA LEU A 265 16.28 20.01 -12.36
C LEU A 265 15.62 20.30 -11.01
N LEU A 266 14.94 19.30 -10.46
CA LEU A 266 14.47 19.30 -9.07
C LEU A 266 15.13 18.17 -8.27
N PRO A 267 15.37 18.38 -6.96
CA PRO A 267 15.91 17.35 -6.09
C PRO A 267 14.86 16.26 -5.84
N LEU A 268 15.29 15.00 -5.86
CA LEU A 268 14.50 13.83 -5.50
C LEU A 268 14.78 13.46 -4.04
N TYR A 269 13.72 13.38 -3.24
CA TYR A 269 13.78 12.92 -1.86
C TYR A 269 12.88 11.70 -1.65
N SER A 270 13.25 10.83 -0.70
CA SER A 270 12.26 9.95 -0.08
C SER A 270 11.20 10.79 0.66
N LEU A 271 10.01 10.22 0.85
CA LEU A 271 8.93 10.91 1.59
C LEU A 271 9.38 11.31 3.01
N LYS A 272 10.19 10.48 3.67
CA LYS A 272 10.76 10.75 5.00
C LYS A 272 11.76 11.91 4.95
N ALA A 273 12.69 11.87 3.98
CA ALA A 273 13.69 12.93 3.80
C ALA A 273 13.05 14.28 3.50
N ALA A 274 12.04 14.31 2.62
CA ALA A 274 11.32 15.53 2.28
C ALA A 274 10.66 16.17 3.50
N ALA A 275 10.09 15.37 4.40
CA ALA A 275 9.46 15.90 5.60
C ALA A 275 10.44 16.34 6.68
N GLY A 276 11.59 15.69 6.82
CA GLY A 276 12.67 16.20 7.69
C GLY A 276 13.19 17.55 7.17
N TYR A 277 13.54 17.62 5.89
CA TYR A 277 14.11 18.84 5.30
C TYR A 277 13.12 20.01 5.21
N PHE A 278 11.90 19.76 4.72
CA PHE A 278 10.90 20.82 4.51
C PHE A 278 9.91 21.02 5.67
N GLY A 279 9.83 20.07 6.61
CA GLY A 279 9.01 20.16 7.82
C GLY A 279 9.79 20.65 9.04
N SER A 280 10.73 19.84 9.54
CA SER A 280 11.53 20.18 10.74
C SER A 280 12.79 21.01 10.47
N GLY A 281 13.20 21.16 9.20
CA GLY A 281 14.40 21.91 8.81
C GLY A 281 15.70 21.13 8.98
N GLU A 282 15.63 19.80 9.06
CA GLU A 282 16.81 18.92 9.14
C GLU A 282 17.60 18.93 7.83
N ALA A 283 18.93 18.95 7.92
CA ALA A 283 19.75 18.80 6.72
C ALA A 283 19.66 17.35 6.21
N VAL A 284 19.06 17.16 5.04
CA VAL A 284 18.94 15.84 4.38
C VAL A 284 19.44 15.96 2.95
N GLU A 285 20.30 15.02 2.53
CA GLU A 285 20.78 14.97 1.15
C GLU A 285 19.72 14.33 0.23
N PRO A 286 19.51 14.86 -0.99
CA PRO A 286 18.62 14.22 -1.95
C PRO A 286 19.21 12.91 -2.46
N GLU A 287 18.35 11.99 -2.91
CA GLU A 287 18.77 10.74 -3.57
C GLU A 287 19.35 11.00 -4.96
N GLY A 288 19.03 12.14 -5.55
CA GLY A 288 19.53 12.60 -6.84
C GLY A 288 18.74 13.78 -7.37
N TRP A 289 18.95 14.11 -8.64
CA TRP A 289 18.22 15.17 -9.34
C TRP A 289 17.44 14.60 -10.52
N VAL A 290 16.26 15.15 -10.75
CA VAL A 290 15.36 14.72 -11.83
C VAL A 290 15.12 15.89 -12.76
N GLU A 291 15.23 15.64 -14.06
CA GLU A 291 14.88 16.62 -15.09
C GLU A 291 13.37 16.78 -15.18
N THR A 292 12.91 18.02 -15.14
CA THR A 292 11.49 18.38 -15.13
C THR A 292 11.19 19.38 -16.23
N GLU A 293 10.43 18.94 -17.23
CA GLU A 293 10.00 19.78 -18.35
C GLU A 293 8.50 20.08 -18.26
N GLY A 294 8.09 21.27 -18.72
CA GLY A 294 6.68 21.61 -18.91
C GLY A 294 5.88 21.96 -17.66
N ILE A 295 6.53 22.16 -16.51
CA ILE A 295 5.89 22.43 -15.20
C ILE A 295 5.89 23.94 -14.85
N GLY A 296 6.51 24.76 -15.71
CA GLY A 296 6.66 26.20 -15.50
C GLY A 296 7.97 26.54 -14.78
N ARG A 297 8.01 27.70 -14.12
CA ARG A 297 9.21 28.17 -13.42
C ARG A 297 9.45 27.36 -12.15
N LEU A 298 10.62 26.74 -12.06
CA LEU A 298 11.08 26.03 -10.88
C LEU A 298 11.69 27.01 -9.86
N ASP A 299 11.69 26.61 -8.59
CA ASP A 299 12.35 27.31 -7.50
C ASP A 299 12.77 26.33 -6.39
N ASP A 300 13.47 26.85 -5.40
CA ASP A 300 14.09 26.11 -4.28
C ASP A 300 13.09 25.55 -3.25
N GLN A 301 11.80 25.84 -3.39
CA GLN A 301 10.74 25.23 -2.59
C GLN A 301 10.09 24.03 -3.29
N MET A 302 10.48 23.74 -4.53
CA MET A 302 9.99 22.58 -5.27
C MET A 302 10.92 21.36 -5.10
N PHE A 303 10.32 20.18 -5.03
CA PHE A 303 11.05 18.92 -4.95
C PHE A 303 10.21 17.77 -5.53
N VAL A 304 10.85 16.63 -5.76
CA VAL A 304 10.22 15.41 -6.28
C VAL A 304 10.23 14.33 -5.20
N CYS A 305 9.12 13.60 -5.07
CA CYS A 305 9.07 12.35 -4.32
C CYS A 305 8.53 11.23 -5.20
N ARG A 306 9.02 10.01 -5.01
CA ARG A 306 8.37 8.83 -5.58
C ARG A 306 7.15 8.46 -4.73
N ALA A 307 5.99 8.36 -5.36
CA ALA A 307 4.77 7.89 -4.74
C ALA A 307 4.93 6.41 -4.37
N VAL A 308 4.49 6.06 -3.16
CA VAL A 308 4.48 4.69 -2.64
C VAL A 308 3.05 4.39 -2.21
N GLY A 309 2.53 3.26 -2.69
CA GLY A 309 1.16 2.83 -2.44
C GLY A 309 0.15 3.38 -3.44
N ARG A 310 -1.10 2.90 -3.33
CA ARG A 310 -2.15 3.09 -4.37
C ARG A 310 -3.37 3.88 -3.90
N SER A 311 -3.29 4.51 -2.73
CA SER A 311 -4.41 5.27 -2.14
C SER A 311 -4.85 6.48 -2.98
N MET A 312 -3.97 6.97 -3.85
CA MET A 312 -4.25 8.12 -4.69
C MET A 312 -4.55 7.76 -6.15
N GLU A 313 -4.72 6.47 -6.47
CA GLU A 313 -5.10 6.06 -7.82
C GLU A 313 -6.52 6.53 -8.19
N PRO A 314 -6.80 6.89 -9.45
CA PRO A 314 -5.89 6.92 -10.60
C PRO A 314 -5.07 8.22 -10.72
N THR A 315 -5.26 9.18 -9.81
CA THR A 315 -4.62 10.51 -9.88
C THR A 315 -3.10 10.45 -9.70
N ILE A 316 -2.63 9.66 -8.73
CA ILE A 316 -1.23 9.33 -8.49
C ILE A 316 -1.17 7.83 -8.31
N ARG A 317 -0.35 7.15 -9.11
CA ARG A 317 -0.14 5.71 -9.01
C ARG A 317 1.11 5.40 -8.21
N ASP A 318 1.18 4.17 -7.70
CA ASP A 318 2.39 3.65 -7.10
C ASP A 318 3.58 3.76 -8.08
N GLY A 319 4.71 4.30 -7.61
CA GLY A 319 5.91 4.54 -8.41
C GLY A 319 5.92 5.85 -9.22
N ASP A 320 4.83 6.61 -9.27
CA ASP A 320 4.82 7.92 -9.95
C ASP A 320 5.78 8.89 -9.27
N TYR A 321 6.49 9.72 -10.04
CA TYR A 321 7.29 10.82 -9.49
C TYR A 321 6.42 12.06 -9.41
N VAL A 322 6.22 12.57 -8.21
CA VAL A 322 5.29 13.67 -7.92
C VAL A 322 6.09 14.90 -7.52
N VAL A 323 5.82 16.02 -8.20
CA VAL A 323 6.38 17.32 -7.86
C VAL A 323 5.55 17.95 -6.77
N PHE A 324 6.21 18.34 -5.69
CA PHE A 324 5.63 19.02 -4.56
C PHE A 324 6.26 20.41 -4.38
N ARG A 325 5.46 21.33 -3.84
CA ARG A 325 5.91 22.63 -3.34
C ARG A 325 5.80 22.65 -1.83
N ALA A 326 6.94 22.81 -1.16
CA ALA A 326 7.02 22.97 0.29
C ALA A 326 6.33 24.25 0.75
N ARG A 327 5.86 24.25 2.01
CA ARG A 327 5.29 25.43 2.69
C ARG A 327 4.25 26.16 1.84
N PRO A 328 3.17 25.48 1.44
CA PRO A 328 2.16 26.06 0.55
C PRO A 328 1.48 27.28 1.21
N ALA A 329 1.37 28.36 0.43
CA ALA A 329 0.67 29.58 0.85
C ALA A 329 -0.83 29.51 0.51
N GLY A 330 -1.66 30.11 1.36
CA GLY A 330 -3.11 30.18 1.16
C GLY A 330 -3.87 28.92 1.57
N THR A 331 -5.10 28.78 1.09
CA THR A 331 -5.96 27.64 1.45
C THR A 331 -5.45 26.33 0.88
N ARG A 332 -5.54 25.27 1.70
CA ARG A 332 -5.23 23.88 1.35
C ARG A 332 -6.49 23.10 0.98
N GLN A 333 -7.67 23.73 1.06
CA GLN A 333 -8.96 23.06 0.86
C GLN A 333 -9.07 22.46 -0.54
N GLY A 334 -9.37 21.16 -0.59
CA GLY A 334 -9.55 20.40 -1.82
C GLY A 334 -8.26 20.05 -2.55
N LYS A 335 -7.07 20.49 -2.08
CA LYS A 335 -5.77 20.23 -2.72
C LYS A 335 -5.19 18.89 -2.30
N ILE A 336 -4.35 18.31 -3.15
CA ILE A 336 -3.57 17.12 -2.78
C ILE A 336 -2.31 17.60 -2.06
N VAL A 337 -2.06 17.05 -0.89
CA VAL A 337 -0.97 17.46 -0.02
C VAL A 337 -0.14 16.26 0.42
N LEU A 338 1.15 16.49 0.62
CA LEU A 338 2.00 15.64 1.45
C LEU A 338 1.83 16.09 2.90
N ALA A 339 1.24 15.22 3.72
CA ALA A 339 1.01 15.47 5.13
C ALA A 339 1.84 14.52 5.97
N GLN A 340 2.48 15.06 7.00
CA GLN A 340 2.93 14.28 8.14
C GLN A 340 1.74 14.09 9.07
N TYR A 341 1.48 12.85 9.45
CA TYR A 341 0.45 12.49 10.40
C TYR A 341 1.10 11.77 11.57
N ARG A 342 1.00 12.37 12.75
CA ARG A 342 1.55 11.88 14.02
C ARG A 342 0.48 11.24 14.92
N GLY A 343 -0.73 11.03 14.40
CA GLY A 343 -1.81 10.32 15.09
C GLY A 343 -1.75 8.79 14.86
N PRO A 344 -2.74 8.03 15.35
CA PRO A 344 -2.78 6.57 15.19
C PRO A 344 -2.69 6.18 13.70
N ALA A 345 -1.81 5.24 13.37
CA ALA A 345 -1.27 4.99 12.03
C ALA A 345 -2.30 4.99 10.87
N ASP A 346 -1.85 5.46 9.70
CA ASP A 346 -2.50 5.21 8.40
C ASP A 346 -2.60 3.68 8.22
N PRO A 347 -3.82 3.10 8.20
CA PRO A 347 -4.03 1.66 8.11
C PRO A 347 -3.36 1.02 6.89
N ASP A 348 -3.12 1.82 5.85
CA ASP A 348 -2.75 1.36 4.51
C ASP A 348 -1.25 1.50 4.22
N THR A 349 -0.50 2.26 5.03
CA THR A 349 0.94 2.49 4.78
C THR A 349 1.84 2.29 6.00
N GLY A 350 1.29 2.30 7.22
CA GLY A 350 2.08 2.17 8.46
C GLY A 350 3.16 3.26 8.62
N GLY A 351 3.10 4.35 7.84
CA GLY A 351 4.09 5.41 7.80
C GLY A 351 3.56 6.73 8.38
N SER A 352 4.47 7.56 8.88
CA SER A 352 4.15 8.90 9.41
C SER A 352 3.83 9.94 8.33
N PHE A 353 3.84 9.56 7.04
CA PHE A 353 3.66 10.46 5.90
C PHE A 353 2.65 9.89 4.91
N THR A 354 1.73 10.72 4.44
CA THR A 354 0.69 10.31 3.52
C THR A 354 0.43 11.40 2.47
N VAL A 355 0.11 10.98 1.25
CA VAL A 355 -0.35 11.88 0.19
C VAL A 355 -1.85 11.72 0.07
N LYS A 356 -2.61 12.78 0.34
CA LYS A 356 -4.08 12.75 0.38
C LYS A 356 -4.68 14.08 -0.05
N ARG A 357 -5.95 14.09 -0.43
CA ARG A 357 -6.72 15.33 -0.64
C ARG A 357 -7.12 15.91 0.70
N TYR A 358 -6.71 17.14 0.97
CA TYR A 358 -6.99 17.84 2.23
C TYR A 358 -8.34 18.53 2.21
N ALA A 359 -9.11 18.38 3.27
CA ALA A 359 -10.27 19.21 3.59
C ALA A 359 -10.29 19.51 5.09
N SER A 360 -10.72 20.72 5.47
CA SER A 360 -10.90 21.11 6.85
C SER A 360 -12.19 21.87 7.07
N GLU A 361 -12.76 21.72 8.26
CA GLU A 361 -13.85 22.53 8.79
C GLU A 361 -13.29 23.42 9.91
N ILE A 362 -13.73 24.69 9.96
CA ILE A 362 -13.35 25.65 10.99
C ILE A 362 -14.60 26.13 11.72
N ALA A 363 -14.50 26.33 13.03
CA ALA A 363 -15.54 26.97 13.82
C ALA A 363 -14.98 28.15 14.62
N PRO A 364 -15.81 29.17 14.92
CA PRO A 364 -15.45 30.24 15.82
C PRO A 364 -15.28 29.69 17.25
N SER A 365 -14.14 29.99 17.85
CA SER A 365 -13.83 29.66 19.24
C SER A 365 -14.35 30.76 20.19
N SER A 366 -14.51 30.42 21.47
CA SER A 366 -15.06 31.31 22.51
C SER A 366 -14.25 32.59 22.75
N ASP A 367 -13.00 32.64 22.27
CA ASP A 367 -12.07 33.77 22.34
C ASP A 367 -12.03 34.61 21.05
N GLY A 368 -12.86 34.30 20.05
CA GLY A 368 -12.88 34.97 18.74
C GLY A 368 -11.82 34.47 17.75
N SER A 369 -11.01 33.46 18.12
CA SER A 369 -10.10 32.78 17.18
C SER A 369 -10.83 31.73 16.34
N TRP A 370 -10.27 31.38 15.17
CA TRP A 370 -10.77 30.27 14.35
C TRP A 370 -9.97 29.01 14.68
N ARG A 371 -10.64 27.95 15.12
CA ARG A 371 -10.00 26.64 15.33
C ARG A 371 -10.55 25.63 14.32
N HIS A 372 -9.65 24.81 13.78
CA HIS A 372 -10.05 23.67 12.98
C HIS A 372 -10.81 22.68 13.87
N THR A 373 -12.06 22.41 13.55
CA THR A 373 -12.88 21.43 14.25
C THR A 373 -12.77 20.04 13.64
N ARG A 374 -12.31 19.97 12.39
CA ARG A 374 -12.18 18.72 11.65
C ARG A 374 -11.16 18.85 10.53
N VAL A 375 -10.33 17.83 10.35
CA VAL A 375 -9.51 17.64 9.15
C VAL A 375 -9.82 16.29 8.54
N VAL A 376 -9.93 16.24 7.21
CA VAL A 376 -10.16 15.03 6.43
C VAL A 376 -9.07 14.93 5.37
N LEU A 377 -8.34 13.82 5.40
CA LEU A 377 -7.35 13.45 4.39
C LEU A 377 -7.95 12.31 3.55
N SER A 378 -8.53 12.68 2.41
CA SER A 378 -9.26 11.75 1.55
C SER A 378 -8.36 11.15 0.48
N PRO A 379 -8.36 9.82 0.30
CA PRO A 379 -7.79 9.20 -0.89
C PRO A 379 -8.61 9.60 -2.13
N THR A 380 -7.97 9.61 -3.30
CA THR A 380 -8.69 9.65 -4.58
C THR A 380 -9.10 8.26 -5.06
N ASN A 381 -8.46 7.21 -4.53
CA ASN A 381 -8.87 5.85 -4.78
C ASN A 381 -10.04 5.48 -3.83
N PRO A 382 -11.24 5.17 -4.35
CA PRO A 382 -12.39 4.82 -3.51
C PRO A 382 -12.21 3.53 -2.71
N ASP A 383 -11.18 2.76 -3.04
CA ASP A 383 -10.77 1.55 -2.33
C ASP A 383 -10.20 1.87 -0.92
N TYR A 384 -9.76 3.10 -0.66
CA TYR A 384 -9.09 3.50 0.57
C TYR A 384 -10.01 4.37 1.43
N GLN A 385 -9.89 4.30 2.75
CA GLN A 385 -10.72 5.11 3.65
C GLN A 385 -10.10 6.49 3.91
N PRO A 386 -10.92 7.56 4.01
CA PRO A 386 -10.44 8.85 4.47
C PRO A 386 -9.95 8.78 5.92
N ILE A 387 -8.84 9.46 6.21
CA ILE A 387 -8.41 9.72 7.59
C ILE A 387 -9.20 10.94 8.07
N VAL A 388 -10.02 10.76 9.10
CA VAL A 388 -10.87 11.81 9.68
C VAL A 388 -10.39 12.14 11.08
N LEU A 389 -10.04 13.39 11.31
CA LEU A 389 -9.51 13.90 12.57
C LEU A 389 -10.51 14.90 13.15
N GLY A 390 -10.86 14.69 14.42
CA GLY A 390 -11.67 15.63 15.19
C GLY A 390 -10.83 16.77 15.77
N ALA A 391 -11.48 17.74 16.42
CA ALA A 391 -10.87 18.95 16.95
C ALA A 391 -9.64 18.69 17.86
N ASP A 392 -9.67 17.61 18.62
CA ASP A 392 -8.61 17.23 19.55
C ASP A 392 -7.37 16.62 18.86
N ASP A 393 -7.54 16.13 17.62
CA ASP A 393 -6.50 15.42 16.87
C ASP A 393 -5.95 16.26 15.70
N VAL A 394 -6.51 17.44 15.39
CA VAL A 394 -6.07 18.24 14.23
C VAL A 394 -4.59 18.64 14.32
N GLU A 395 -4.09 18.89 15.53
CA GLU A 395 -2.70 19.26 15.78
C GLU A 395 -1.71 18.13 15.46
N SER A 396 -2.21 16.90 15.28
CA SER A 396 -1.39 15.75 14.86
C SER A 396 -1.11 15.69 13.36
N VAL A 397 -1.70 16.58 12.55
CA VAL A 397 -1.44 16.68 11.11
C VAL A 397 -0.69 17.96 10.77
N GLU A 398 0.46 17.77 10.13
CA GLU A 398 1.25 18.84 9.57
C GLU A 398 1.29 18.70 8.04
N VAL A 399 0.82 19.72 7.32
CA VAL A 399 0.94 19.76 5.86
C VAL A 399 2.31 20.29 5.47
N ILE A 400 3.16 19.40 4.96
CA ILE A 400 4.54 19.69 4.56
C ILE A 400 4.58 20.38 3.19
N ALA A 401 3.79 19.87 2.25
CA ALA A 401 3.83 20.33 0.87
C ALA A 401 2.51 20.15 0.14
N GLU A 402 2.30 20.95 -0.91
CA GLU A 402 1.20 20.83 -1.85
C GLU A 402 1.68 20.19 -3.16
N MET A 403 0.89 19.28 -3.72
CA MET A 403 1.18 18.69 -5.02
C MET A 403 1.06 19.73 -6.13
N VAL A 404 2.10 19.85 -6.96
CA VAL A 404 2.10 20.66 -8.17
C VAL A 404 1.63 19.82 -9.36
N THR A 405 2.29 18.68 -9.62
CA THR A 405 1.96 17.80 -10.73
C THR A 405 2.61 16.42 -10.57
N VAL A 406 2.23 15.46 -11.42
CA VAL A 406 2.90 14.18 -11.58
C VAL A 406 3.78 14.24 -12.82
N LEU A 407 5.07 13.93 -12.69
CA LEU A 407 5.98 13.83 -13.82
C LEU A 407 5.51 12.72 -14.75
N ARG A 408 5.27 13.09 -16.01
CA ARG A 408 5.03 12.17 -17.10
C ARG A 408 6.24 12.34 -18.00
N GLY A 409 7.00 11.28 -18.27
CA GLY A 409 8.27 11.35 -19.01
C GLY A 409 8.18 12.15 -20.31
N SER A 410 9.33 12.57 -20.84
CA SER A 410 9.53 13.52 -21.96
C SER A 410 8.92 13.15 -23.33
N GLY A 411 7.95 12.23 -23.38
CA GLY A 411 7.14 11.91 -24.55
C GLY A 411 5.65 12.27 -24.44
N TRP A 412 5.18 12.79 -23.30
CA TRP A 412 3.75 13.12 -23.10
C TRP A 412 3.45 14.62 -23.38
N SER A 413 3.95 15.14 -24.50
CA SER A 413 3.62 16.50 -24.94
C SER A 413 2.12 16.57 -25.31
N LYS A 414 1.31 17.32 -24.54
CA LYS A 414 0.00 17.96 -24.83
C LYS A 414 -1.12 17.26 -25.64
N VAL A 415 -0.92 16.10 -26.26
CA VAL A 415 -1.90 15.49 -27.18
C VAL A 415 -3.04 14.77 -26.43
N ALA A 416 -2.81 14.32 -25.20
CA ALA A 416 -3.81 13.51 -24.48
C ALA A 416 -4.87 14.31 -23.71
N GLU A 417 -4.60 15.55 -23.29
CA GLU A 417 -5.61 16.40 -22.63
C GLU A 417 -6.71 16.85 -23.60
N ALA A 418 -6.38 17.01 -24.88
CA ALA A 418 -7.35 17.39 -25.90
C ALA A 418 -8.36 16.26 -26.23
N ARG A 419 -8.06 15.00 -25.91
CA ARG A 419 -8.96 13.86 -26.21
C ARG A 419 -9.98 13.56 -25.11
N GLN A 420 -9.80 14.08 -23.89
CA GLN A 420 -10.76 13.88 -22.80
C GLN A 420 -11.87 14.92 -22.75
N LEU A 421 -11.78 16.01 -23.52
CA LEU A 421 -12.77 17.09 -23.54
C LEU A 421 -13.74 17.05 -24.74
N THR A 422 -13.64 16.07 -25.64
CA THR A 422 -14.49 15.99 -26.86
C THR A 422 -15.42 14.77 -26.92
N THR A 423 -15.66 14.08 -25.81
CA THR A 423 -16.77 13.11 -25.71
C THR A 423 -17.58 13.40 -24.46
N ALA A 424 -18.49 14.35 -24.60
CA ALA A 424 -19.70 14.52 -23.80
C ALA A 424 -20.89 14.44 -24.76
#